data_AF-A0A3N5TEQ4-F1
#
_entry.id   AF-A0A3N5TEQ4-F1
#
_cell.length_a   1.000
_cell.length_b   1.000
_cell.length_c   1.000
_cell.angle_alpha   90.00
_cell.angle_beta   90.00
_cell.angle_gamma   90.00
#
_symmetry.space_group_name_H-M   'P 1'
#
loop_
_entity.id
_entity.type
_entity.pdbx_description
1 polymer ?
#
loop_
_entity_poly.entity_id
_entity_poly.type
_entity_poly.pdbx_seq_one_letter_code
_entity_poly.pdbx_strand_id
1 'polypeptide(L)'
;MHFARNRNCVIIPGMQEYFADKKEKILGVMESFINTQNKSFAETGRFGTETLARIFQYAIRGKMLRGGLVMLGHDLWNGTQDAAALLTATSLELFQSALLIHDDIMDRDFVRRGMPTMHIQYARQCAADNLSDPGHIGEALGICTGDI
;
A
#
# COMPACT_ATOMS: atom_id res chain seq x y z
N MET A 1 21.50 -14.88 -39.99
CA MET A 1 21.78 -13.68 -39.17
C MET A 1 21.05 -12.48 -39.77
N HIS A 2 19.85 -12.13 -39.28
CA HIS A 2 19.38 -10.74 -39.14
C HIS A 2 17.94 -10.75 -38.60
N PHE A 3 17.81 -10.65 -37.27
CA PHE A 3 16.55 -10.25 -36.63
C PHE A 3 16.61 -8.72 -36.49
N ALA A 4 16.00 -8.02 -37.43
CA ALA A 4 15.84 -6.57 -37.35
C ALA A 4 14.84 -6.25 -36.22
N ARG A 5 15.35 -5.73 -35.11
CA ARG A 5 14.56 -5.21 -33.98
C ARG A 5 13.86 -3.93 -34.41
N ASN A 6 12.58 -4.02 -34.74
CA ASN A 6 11.72 -2.85 -34.92
C ASN A 6 11.43 -2.27 -33.53
N ARG A 7 12.12 -1.18 -33.15
CA ARG A 7 11.96 -0.46 -31.88
C ARG A 7 10.81 0.55 -31.94
N ASN A 8 9.62 0.08 -32.27
CA ASN A 8 8.39 0.80 -31.98
C ASN A 8 7.80 0.20 -30.71
N CYS A 9 8.18 0.77 -29.56
CA CYS A 9 7.49 0.53 -28.29
C CYS A 9 6.08 1.12 -28.43
N VAL A 10 5.17 0.33 -28.99
CA VAL A 10 3.73 0.58 -28.92
C VAL A 10 3.37 0.37 -27.46
N ILE A 11 3.09 1.46 -26.74
CA ILE A 11 2.33 1.38 -25.50
C ILE A 11 1.01 0.69 -25.87
N ILE A 12 0.83 -0.57 -25.45
CA ILE A 12 -0.38 -1.34 -25.75
C ILE A 12 -1.52 -0.67 -24.98
N PRO A 13 -2.46 0.03 -25.63
CA PRO A 13 -3.49 0.82 -24.93
C PRO A 13 -4.29 -0.03 -23.94
N GLY A 14 -4.58 -1.29 -24.31
CA GLY A 14 -5.30 -2.24 -23.47
C GLY A 14 -4.59 -2.65 -22.17
N MET A 15 -3.25 -2.56 -22.09
CA MET A 15 -2.55 -2.88 -20.84
C MET A 15 -2.76 -1.79 -19.78
N GLN A 16 -2.73 -0.51 -20.18
CA GLN A 16 -2.94 0.59 -19.24
C GLN A 16 -4.36 0.55 -18.66
N GLU A 17 -5.35 0.32 -19.52
CA GLU A 17 -6.75 0.13 -19.13
C GLU A 17 -6.91 -1.09 -18.22
N TYR A 18 -6.26 -2.21 -18.53
CA TYR A 18 -6.27 -3.41 -17.69
C TYR A 18 -5.75 -3.12 -16.28
N PHE A 19 -4.56 -2.51 -16.14
CA PHE A 19 -4.00 -2.22 -14.82
C PHE A 19 -4.82 -1.16 -14.06
N ALA A 20 -5.49 -0.24 -14.75
CA ALA A 20 -6.42 0.70 -14.13
C ALA A 20 -7.66 -0.01 -13.56
N ASP A 21 -8.30 -0.90 -14.33
CA ASP A 21 -9.44 -1.72 -13.87
C ASP A 21 -9.06 -2.58 -12.66
N LYS A 22 -7.90 -3.26 -12.72
CA LYS A 22 -7.45 -4.10 -11.60
C LYS A 22 -7.09 -3.27 -10.38
N LYS A 23 -6.49 -2.09 -10.56
CA LYS A 23 -6.24 -1.15 -9.46
C LYS A 23 -7.54 -0.77 -8.75
N GLU A 24 -8.59 -0.42 -9.48
CA GLU A 24 -9.89 -0.06 -8.90
C GLU A 24 -10.47 -1.21 -8.06
N LYS A 25 -10.44 -2.43 -8.59
CA LYS A 25 -10.95 -3.63 -7.88
C LYS A 25 -10.15 -3.94 -6.62
N ILE A 26 -8.82 -3.86 -6.69
CA ILE A 26 -7.93 -4.07 -5.53
C ILE A 26 -8.22 -3.03 -4.45
N LEU A 27 -8.39 -1.76 -4.83
CA LEU A 27 -8.72 -0.68 -3.89
C LEU A 27 -10.06 -0.91 -3.21
N GLY A 28 -11.08 -1.38 -3.95
CA GLY A 28 -12.39 -1.70 -3.38
C GLY A 28 -12.33 -2.82 -2.32
N VAL A 29 -11.55 -3.88 -2.59
CA VAL A 29 -11.34 -4.96 -1.60
C VAL A 29 -10.56 -4.46 -0.39
N MET A 30 -9.52 -3.65 -0.61
CA MET A 30 -8.72 -3.06 0.46
C MET A 30 -9.56 -2.16 1.36
N GLU A 31 -10.39 -1.30 0.78
CA GLU A 31 -11.29 -0.42 1.53
C GLU A 31 -12.30 -1.22 2.36
N SER A 32 -12.90 -2.26 1.77
CA SER A 32 -13.79 -3.17 2.50
C SER A 32 -13.09 -3.86 3.67
N PHE A 33 -11.85 -4.31 3.48
CA PHE A 33 -11.04 -4.92 4.52
C PHE A 33 -10.75 -3.94 5.67
N ILE A 34 -10.22 -2.75 5.35
CA ILE A 34 -9.91 -1.71 6.35
C ILE A 34 -11.16 -1.31 7.14
N ASN A 35 -12.30 -1.12 6.46
CA ASN A 35 -13.57 -0.79 7.13
C ASN A 35 -14.07 -1.89 8.06
N THR A 36 -13.79 -3.15 7.72
CA THR A 36 -14.11 -4.29 8.59
C THR A 36 -13.21 -4.28 9.84
N GLN A 37 -11.91 -4.03 9.68
CA GLN A 37 -10.94 -4.00 10.78
C GLN A 37 -11.11 -2.77 11.69
N ASN A 38 -11.64 -1.65 11.18
CA ASN A 38 -11.88 -0.44 11.97
C ASN A 38 -12.70 -0.69 13.24
N LYS A 39 -13.63 -1.66 13.23
CA LYS A 39 -14.41 -2.03 14.42
C LYS A 39 -13.53 -2.61 15.53
N SER A 40 -12.59 -3.49 15.18
CA SER A 40 -11.67 -4.11 16.13
C SER A 40 -10.63 -3.12 16.64
N PHE A 41 -10.17 -2.21 15.78
CA PHE A 41 -9.16 -1.20 16.13
C PHE A 41 -9.72 0.01 16.89
N ALA A 42 -11.03 0.20 16.91
CA ALA A 42 -11.69 1.24 17.71
C ALA A 42 -11.43 1.06 19.21
N GLU A 43 -11.17 -0.17 19.66
CA GLU A 43 -10.97 -0.50 21.07
C GLU A 43 -9.48 -0.47 21.48
N THR A 44 -8.55 -0.35 20.53
CA THR A 44 -7.10 -0.53 20.74
C THR A 44 -6.37 0.74 21.21
N GLY A 45 -7.09 1.69 21.79
CA GLY A 45 -6.51 2.90 22.37
C GLY A 45 -6.25 4.04 21.37
N ARG A 46 -5.42 5.01 21.78
CA ARG A 46 -5.31 6.36 21.19
C ARG A 46 -5.09 6.40 19.68
N PHE A 47 -4.28 5.50 19.12
CA PHE A 47 -3.87 5.53 17.72
C PHE A 47 -4.54 4.45 16.85
N GLY A 48 -5.45 3.63 17.40
CA GLY A 48 -5.94 2.42 16.72
C GLY A 48 -6.57 2.69 15.35
N THR A 49 -7.68 3.44 15.31
CA THR A 49 -8.40 3.76 14.05
C THR A 49 -7.61 4.68 13.14
N GLU A 50 -6.81 5.58 13.72
CA GLU A 50 -5.95 6.48 12.95
C GLU A 50 -4.86 5.71 12.20
N THR A 51 -4.30 4.67 12.82
CA THR A 51 -3.27 3.82 12.20
C THR A 51 -3.80 3.14 10.95
N LEU A 52 -5.01 2.56 11.00
CA LEU A 52 -5.65 1.98 9.82
C LEU A 52 -5.91 3.01 8.73
N ALA A 53 -6.38 4.21 9.11
CA ALA A 53 -6.58 5.29 8.15
C ALA A 53 -5.26 5.72 7.48
N ARG A 54 -4.17 5.78 8.23
CA ARG A 54 -2.83 6.09 7.70
C ARG A 54 -2.31 5.00 6.77
N ILE A 55 -2.45 3.71 7.14
CA ILE A 55 -2.10 2.56 6.27
C ILE A 55 -2.86 2.65 4.95
N PHE A 56 -4.19 2.87 5.01
CA PHE A 56 -5.00 2.99 3.81
C PHE A 56 -4.55 4.14 2.92
N GLN A 57 -4.36 5.34 3.48
CA GLN A 57 -3.86 6.52 2.76
C GLN A 57 -2.47 6.30 2.14
N TYR A 58 -1.60 5.53 2.81
CA TYR A 58 -0.30 5.15 2.29
C TYR A 58 -0.42 4.18 1.10
N ALA A 59 -1.25 3.14 1.25
CA ALA A 59 -1.46 2.11 0.26
C ALA A 59 -2.08 2.67 -1.02
N ILE A 60 -3.17 3.45 -0.96
CA ILE A 60 -3.91 3.93 -2.15
C ILE A 60 -3.06 4.78 -3.12
N ARG A 61 -1.97 5.39 -2.63
CA ARG A 61 -1.03 6.17 -3.43
C ARG A 61 -0.09 5.30 -4.27
N GLY A 62 -0.13 3.99 -4.09
CA GLY A 62 0.63 3.03 -4.89
C GLY A 62 0.12 2.90 -6.32
N LYS A 63 1.00 2.39 -7.18
CA LYS A 63 0.66 2.06 -8.57
C LYS A 63 -0.10 0.73 -8.70
N MET A 64 -0.15 -0.08 -7.64
CA MET A 64 -0.80 -1.39 -7.62
C MET A 64 -0.28 -2.37 -8.68
N LEU A 65 0.99 -2.23 -9.06
CA LEU A 65 1.58 -3.04 -10.13
C LEU A 65 1.75 -4.50 -9.74
N ARG A 66 2.04 -4.80 -8.46
CA ARG A 66 2.27 -6.18 -8.02
C ARG A 66 0.95 -6.93 -7.98
N GLY A 67 -0.07 -6.32 -7.39
CA GLY A 67 -1.43 -6.85 -7.41
C GLY A 67 -1.97 -6.99 -8.83
N GLY A 68 -1.71 -6.02 -9.71
CA GLY A 68 -2.08 -6.14 -11.12
C GLY A 68 -1.38 -7.30 -11.84
N LEU A 69 -0.12 -7.60 -11.51
CA LEU A 69 0.60 -8.76 -12.06
C LEU A 69 0.05 -10.09 -11.53
N VAL A 70 -0.39 -10.14 -10.27
CA VAL A 70 -1.10 -11.32 -9.72
C VAL A 70 -2.38 -11.57 -10.51
N MET A 71 -3.18 -10.53 -10.73
CA MET A 71 -4.41 -10.63 -11.52
C MET A 71 -4.12 -11.05 -12.96
N LEU A 72 -3.07 -10.50 -13.58
CA LEU A 72 -2.68 -10.85 -14.95
C LEU A 72 -2.28 -12.32 -15.06
N GLY A 73 -1.47 -12.81 -14.12
CA GLY A 73 -1.08 -14.21 -14.09
C GLY A 73 -2.27 -15.15 -13.91
N HIS A 74 -3.24 -14.77 -13.07
CA HIS A 74 -4.48 -15.53 -12.89
C HIS A 74 -5.34 -15.53 -14.16
N ASP A 75 -5.61 -14.36 -14.74
CA ASP A 75 -6.47 -14.20 -15.91
C ASP A 75 -5.92 -14.94 -17.14
N LEU A 76 -4.58 -15.06 -17.26
CA LEU A 76 -3.91 -15.80 -18.34
C LEU A 76 -4.14 -17.33 -18.28
N TRP A 77 -4.44 -17.89 -17.11
CA TRP A 77 -4.52 -19.35 -16.91
C TRP A 77 -5.96 -19.84 -16.63
N ASN A 78 -6.72 -19.12 -15.80
CA ASN A 78 -8.02 -19.57 -15.29
C ASN A 78 -9.22 -18.74 -15.79
N GLY A 79 -9.00 -17.74 -16.65
CA GLY A 79 -10.04 -16.84 -17.12
C GLY A 79 -10.37 -15.73 -16.11
N THR A 80 -11.47 -15.00 -16.33
CA THR A 80 -11.74 -13.74 -15.62
C THR A 80 -12.58 -13.91 -14.36
N GLN A 81 -12.18 -13.22 -13.29
CA GLN A 81 -12.90 -12.99 -12.02
C GLN A 81 -12.84 -14.15 -11.01
N ASP A 82 -11.80 -14.11 -10.18
CA ASP A 82 -11.66 -14.97 -8.99
C ASP A 82 -11.44 -14.09 -7.75
N ALA A 83 -12.31 -14.26 -6.76
CA ALA A 83 -12.24 -13.56 -5.49
C ALA A 83 -10.94 -13.88 -4.73
N ALA A 84 -10.42 -15.11 -4.84
CA ALA A 84 -9.17 -15.51 -4.21
C ALA A 84 -7.96 -14.80 -4.85
N ALA A 85 -7.98 -14.62 -6.17
CA ALA A 85 -6.93 -13.87 -6.87
C ALA A 85 -6.93 -12.40 -6.45
N LEU A 86 -8.11 -11.79 -6.34
CA LEU A 86 -8.24 -10.39 -5.92
C LEU A 86 -7.85 -10.16 -4.46
N LEU A 87 -8.18 -11.12 -3.58
CA LEU A 87 -7.70 -11.11 -2.20
C LEU A 87 -6.18 -11.23 -2.15
N THR A 88 -5.59 -12.16 -2.90
CA THR A 88 -4.14 -12.35 -2.96
C THR A 88 -3.43 -11.10 -3.48
N ALA A 89 -3.96 -10.47 -4.53
CA ALA A 89 -3.45 -9.22 -5.07
C ALA A 89 -3.49 -8.08 -4.04
N THR A 90 -4.61 -7.97 -3.31
CA THR A 90 -4.77 -6.97 -2.24
C THR A 90 -3.80 -7.21 -1.08
N SER A 91 -3.68 -8.45 -0.61
CA SER A 91 -2.74 -8.84 0.45
C SER A 91 -1.30 -8.52 0.08
N LEU A 92 -0.90 -8.75 -1.18
CA LEU A 92 0.45 -8.45 -1.65
C LEU A 92 0.74 -6.94 -1.66
N GLU A 93 -0.24 -6.10 -1.99
CA GLU A 93 -0.06 -4.64 -1.98
C GLU A 93 -0.03 -4.06 -0.56
N LEU A 94 -0.79 -4.64 0.38
CA LEU A 94 -0.68 -4.31 1.81
C LEU A 94 0.69 -4.73 2.36
N PHE A 95 1.12 -5.96 2.07
CA PHE A 95 2.42 -6.47 2.47
C PHE A 95 3.57 -5.59 1.94
N GLN A 96 3.51 -5.19 0.67
CA GLN A 96 4.48 -4.27 0.10
C GLN A 96 4.45 -2.89 0.77
N SER A 97 3.28 -2.43 1.20
CA SER A 97 3.14 -1.15 1.91
C SER A 97 3.81 -1.23 3.29
N ALA A 98 3.61 -2.30 4.03
CA ALA A 98 4.31 -2.58 5.29
C ALA A 98 5.84 -2.56 5.13
N LEU A 99 6.36 -3.28 4.13
CA LEU A 99 7.80 -3.29 3.84
C LEU A 99 8.35 -1.88 3.56
N LEU A 100 7.62 -1.05 2.81
CA LEU A 100 8.07 0.32 2.54
C LEU A 100 8.01 1.22 3.77
N ILE A 101 7.09 0.97 4.71
CA ILE A 101 7.03 1.71 5.98
C ILE A 101 8.28 1.41 6.83
N HIS A 102 8.69 0.13 6.92
CA HIS A 102 9.92 -0.23 7.61
C HIS A 102 11.17 0.31 6.88
N ASP A 103 11.19 0.23 5.55
CA ASP A 103 12.23 0.80 4.69
C ASP A 103 12.42 2.30 4.94
N ASP A 104 11.32 3.06 4.99
CA ASP A 104 11.34 4.50 5.26
C ASP A 104 12.02 4.82 6.60
N ILE A 105 11.87 3.96 7.61
CA ILE A 105 12.49 4.13 8.94
C ILE A 105 13.97 3.74 8.90
N MET A 106 14.31 2.60 8.28
CA MET A 106 15.69 2.12 8.15
C MET A 106 16.56 3.11 7.38
N ASP A 107 16.01 3.68 6.30
CA ASP A 107 16.72 4.64 5.44
C ASP A 107 16.62 6.09 5.95
N ARG A 108 15.83 6.34 7.00
CA ARG A 108 15.55 7.68 7.55
C ARG A 108 14.95 8.63 6.51
N ASP A 109 14.09 8.09 5.64
CA ASP A 109 13.38 8.87 4.64
C ASP A 109 12.31 9.75 5.30
N PHE A 110 12.34 11.06 5.00
CA PHE A 110 11.34 11.99 5.52
C PHE A 110 10.05 12.05 4.67
N VAL A 111 10.14 11.69 3.39
CA VAL A 111 9.06 11.84 2.41
C VAL A 111 9.01 10.64 1.47
N ARG A 112 7.81 10.08 1.28
CA ARG A 112 7.53 9.07 0.25
C ARG A 112 6.26 9.41 -0.52
N ARG A 113 6.33 9.30 -1.85
CA ARG A 113 5.21 9.60 -2.78
C ARG A 113 4.59 10.99 -2.54
N GLY A 114 5.43 11.99 -2.22
CA GLY A 114 5.02 13.37 -1.98
C GLY A 114 4.37 13.63 -0.62
N MET A 115 4.33 12.64 0.28
CA MET A 115 3.79 12.75 1.63
C MET A 115 4.87 12.47 2.68
N PRO A 116 4.78 13.03 3.90
CA PRO A 116 5.65 12.62 4.99
C PRO A 116 5.54 11.11 5.23
N THR A 117 6.66 10.45 5.51
CA THR A 117 6.69 9.02 5.86
C THR A 117 5.96 8.76 7.18
N MET A 118 5.55 7.52 7.42
CA MET A 118 4.68 7.17 8.55
C MET A 118 5.26 7.59 9.90
N HIS A 119 6.53 7.32 10.15
CA HIS A 119 7.19 7.70 11.40
C HIS A 119 7.25 9.23 11.59
N ILE A 120 7.40 10.00 10.51
CA ILE A 120 7.34 11.47 10.55
C ILE A 120 5.92 11.97 10.82
N GLN A 121 4.90 11.33 10.26
CA GLN A 121 3.52 11.68 10.57
C GLN A 121 3.21 11.49 12.05
N TYR A 122 3.60 10.35 12.63
CA TYR A 122 3.45 10.10 14.07
C TYR A 122 4.28 11.06 14.92
N ALA A 123 5.53 11.32 14.54
CA ALA A 123 6.38 12.25 15.28
C ALA A 123 5.79 13.67 15.33
N ARG A 124 5.23 14.15 14.21
CA ARG A 124 4.55 15.45 14.15
C ARG A 124 3.33 15.51 15.05
N GLN A 125 2.53 14.44 15.08
CA GLN A 125 1.38 14.35 15.96
C GLN A 125 1.80 14.34 17.43
N CYS A 126 2.78 13.52 17.79
CA CYS A 126 3.31 13.43 19.16
C CYS A 126 3.92 14.77 19.63
N ALA A 127 4.56 15.51 18.72
CA ALA A 127 5.08 16.85 19.01
C ALA A 127 3.95 17.86 19.25
N ALA A 128 2.89 17.83 18.43
CA ALA A 128 1.70 18.67 18.64
C ALA A 128 1.02 18.36 19.98
N ASP A 129 1.08 17.11 20.42
CA ASP A 129 0.53 16.63 21.67
C ASP A 129 1.47 16.84 22.89
N ASN A 130 2.62 17.51 22.69
CA ASN A 130 3.64 17.77 23.71
C ASN A 130 4.15 16.51 24.44
N LEU A 131 4.23 15.38 23.73
CA LEU A 131 4.83 14.17 24.28
C LEU A 131 6.35 14.28 24.38
N SER A 132 6.95 13.62 25.37
CA SER A 132 8.39 13.51 25.49
C SER A 132 8.95 12.63 24.38
N ASP A 133 10.00 13.10 23.69
CA ASP A 133 10.67 12.41 22.57
C ASP A 133 9.72 11.98 21.41
N PRO A 134 9.13 12.95 20.68
CA PRO A 134 8.26 12.65 19.56
C PRO A 134 8.93 11.85 18.43
N GLY A 135 10.25 12.01 18.26
CA GLY A 135 11.01 11.31 17.22
C GLY A 135 11.03 9.81 17.49
N HIS A 136 11.45 9.40 18.68
CA HIS A 136 11.51 7.99 19.05
C HIS A 136 10.12 7.34 19.08
N ILE A 137 9.10 8.03 19.63
CA ILE A 137 7.72 7.52 19.61
C ILE A 137 7.22 7.36 18.17
N GLY A 138 7.55 8.31 17.29
CA GLY A 138 7.19 8.24 15.87
C GLY A 138 7.79 7.03 15.16
N GLU A 139 9.07 6.73 15.39
CA GLU A 139 9.74 5.53 14.88
C GLU A 139 9.10 4.25 15.42
N ALA A 140 8.87 4.17 16.74
CA ALA A 140 8.27 3.01 17.38
C ALA A 140 6.84 2.72 16.84
N LEU A 141 6.01 3.75 16.74
CA LEU A 141 4.67 3.63 16.14
C LEU A 141 4.74 3.27 14.66
N GLY A 142 5.72 3.81 13.93
CA GLY A 142 5.97 3.46 12.53
C GLY A 142 6.31 1.97 12.36
N ILE A 143 7.17 1.42 13.22
CA ILE A 143 7.52 -0.02 13.23
C ILE A 143 6.28 -0.87 13.50
N CYS A 144 5.57 -0.59 14.60
CA CYS A 144 4.33 -1.32 14.95
C CYS A 144 3.29 -1.24 13.83
N THR A 145 3.21 -0.11 13.13
CA THR A 145 2.27 0.06 12.00
C THR A 145 2.65 -0.78 10.80
N GLY A 146 3.95 -1.00 10.55
CA GLY A 146 4.39 -1.93 9.50
C GLY A 146 4.19 -3.40 9.88
N ASP A 147 4.05 -3.72 11.16
CA ASP A 147 3.86 -5.11 11.63
C ASP A 147 2.40 -5.60 11.61
N ILE A 148 1.44 -4.67 11.63
CA ILE A 148 -0.01 -4.93 11.70
C ILE A 148 -0.59 -5.16 10.30
#